data_AF-A0A498F7U9-F1
#
_entry.id   AF-A0A498F7U9-F1
#
_cell.length_a   1.000
_cell.length_b   1.000
_cell.length_c   1.000
_cell.angle_alpha   90.00
_cell.angle_beta   90.00
_cell.angle_gamma   90.00
#
_symmetry.space_group_name_H-M   'P 1'
#
loop_
_entity.id
_entity.type
_entity.pdbx_description
1 polymer ?
#
loop_
_entity_poly.entity_id
_entity_poly.type
_entity_poly.pdbx_seq_one_letter_code
_entity_poly.pdbx_strand_id
1 'polypeptide(L)'
;MVATSTIATLVIASAASLFMAWAIGAGSSGSTPFAPAVGANAISVMRAGFFVGILGLAGAVLQGANVTEAVGSELVLFPSGGGLSAIAAIVALLTAAVLVAVGIFTGYPIATA
;
A
#
# COMPACT_ATOMS: atom_id res chain seq x y z
N MET A 1 8.25 -31.25 -2.60
CA MET A 1 7.41 -30.36 -3.45
C MET A 1 6.67 -29.28 -2.66
N VAL A 2 6.05 -29.57 -1.51
CA VAL A 2 5.28 -28.57 -0.71
C VAL A 2 6.12 -27.36 -0.28
N ALA A 3 7.37 -27.55 0.11
CA ALA A 3 8.25 -26.45 0.52
C ALA A 3 8.52 -25.44 -0.60
N THR A 4 8.70 -25.92 -1.83
CA THR A 4 8.98 -25.06 -3.00
C THR A 4 7.79 -24.16 -3.34
N SER A 5 6.57 -24.69 -3.29
CA SER A 5 5.35 -23.91 -3.52
C SER A 5 5.14 -22.84 -2.44
N THR A 6 5.38 -23.16 -1.16
CA THR A 6 5.25 -22.19 -0.08
C THR A 6 6.25 -21.05 -0.21
N ILE A 7 7.51 -21.37 -0.52
CA ILE A 7 8.55 -20.34 -0.77
C ILE A 7 8.15 -19.45 -1.94
N ALA A 8 7.67 -20.02 -3.04
CA ALA A 8 7.22 -19.25 -4.19
C ALA A 8 6.07 -18.31 -3.82
N THR A 9 5.07 -18.78 -3.07
CA THR A 9 3.96 -17.94 -2.59
C THR A 9 4.47 -16.78 -1.73
N LEU A 10 5.38 -17.03 -0.78
CA LEU A 10 5.93 -15.99 0.08
C LEU A 10 6.72 -14.93 -0.69
N VAL A 11 7.52 -15.35 -1.67
CA VAL A 11 8.29 -14.43 -2.52
C VAL A 11 7.35 -13.53 -3.32
N ILE A 12 6.33 -14.12 -3.97
CA ILE A 12 5.38 -13.37 -4.79
C ILE A 12 4.54 -12.43 -3.92
N ALA A 13 4.06 -12.90 -2.77
CA ALA A 13 3.30 -12.08 -1.84
C ALA A 13 4.13 -10.90 -1.32
N SER A 14 5.38 -11.14 -0.95
CA SER A 14 6.28 -10.07 -0.48
C SER A 14 6.53 -9.04 -1.59
N ALA A 15 6.76 -9.48 -2.82
CA ALA A 15 6.94 -8.58 -3.95
C ALA A 15 5.67 -7.74 -4.22
N ALA A 16 4.49 -8.35 -4.18
CA ALA A 16 3.22 -7.66 -4.33
C ALA A 16 2.99 -6.63 -3.21
N SER A 17 3.27 -6.99 -1.96
CA SER A 17 3.17 -6.08 -0.80
C SER A 17 4.14 -4.92 -0.88
N LEU A 18 5.39 -5.17 -1.28
CA LEU A 18 6.38 -4.11 -1.48
C LEU A 18 5.98 -3.17 -2.62
N PHE A 19 5.42 -3.71 -3.71
CA PHE A 19 4.91 -2.89 -4.80
C PHE A 19 3.72 -2.02 -4.39
N MET A 20 2.77 -2.57 -3.62
CA MET A 20 1.65 -1.80 -3.07
C MET A 20 2.14 -0.73 -2.09
N ALA A 21 3.09 -1.04 -1.21
CA ALA A 21 3.65 -0.07 -0.27
C ALA A 21 4.33 1.11 -1.00
N TRP A 22 5.07 0.81 -2.07
CA TRP A 22 5.64 1.85 -2.93
C TRP A 22 4.55 2.70 -3.60
N ALA A 23 3.50 2.07 -4.15
CA ALA A 23 2.40 2.77 -4.80
C ALA A 23 1.66 3.70 -3.82
N ILE A 24 1.34 3.23 -2.61
CA ILE A 24 0.74 4.07 -1.56
C ILE A 24 1.65 5.26 -1.24
N GLY A 25 2.95 5.03 -1.04
CA GLY A 25 3.91 6.09 -0.73
C GLY A 25 4.00 7.14 -1.83
N ALA A 26 4.11 6.72 -3.09
CA ALA A 26 4.19 7.61 -4.24
C ALA A 26 2.89 8.41 -4.46
N GLY A 27 1.73 7.75 -4.37
CA GLY A 27 0.42 8.38 -4.53
C GLY A 27 0.06 9.37 -3.42
N SER A 28 0.37 9.04 -2.17
CA SER A 28 0.10 9.90 -1.01
C SER A 28 1.04 11.10 -0.92
N SER A 29 2.34 10.92 -1.18
CA SER A 29 3.34 11.99 -1.04
C SER A 29 3.13 13.17 -2.01
N GLY A 30 2.59 12.90 -3.20
CA GLY A 30 2.34 13.94 -4.22
C GLY A 30 1.02 14.69 -4.05
N SER A 31 0.02 14.11 -3.39
CA SER A 31 -1.38 14.56 -3.52
C SER A 31 -2.03 15.13 -2.25
N THR A 32 -1.57 14.78 -1.04
CA THR A 32 -2.42 15.00 0.16
C THR A 32 -1.80 15.81 1.30
N PRO A 33 -0.63 15.51 1.88
CA PRO A 33 -0.25 16.15 3.16
C PRO A 33 0.48 17.49 2.96
N PHE A 34 1.30 17.59 1.91
CA PHE A 34 2.15 18.75 1.65
C PHE A 34 1.86 19.46 0.32
N ALA A 35 0.93 18.95 -0.50
CA ALA A 35 0.60 19.56 -1.79
C ALA A 35 0.23 21.05 -1.68
N PRO A 36 -0.55 21.52 -0.67
CA PRO A 36 -0.80 22.95 -0.49
C PRO A 36 0.47 23.76 -0.14
N ALA A 37 1.32 23.24 0.74
CA ALA A 37 2.55 23.93 1.15
C ALA A 37 3.59 24.00 0.02
N VAL A 38 3.67 22.95 -0.81
CA VAL A 38 4.47 22.92 -2.03
C VAL A 38 3.90 23.91 -3.06
N GLY A 39 2.58 23.88 -3.29
CA GLY A 39 1.90 24.79 -4.21
C GLY A 39 2.00 26.27 -3.80
N ALA A 40 2.08 26.56 -2.50
CA ALA A 40 2.32 27.88 -1.95
C ALA A 40 3.81 28.29 -1.89
N ASN A 41 4.73 27.46 -2.44
CA ASN A 41 6.18 27.67 -2.40
C ASN A 41 6.79 27.77 -0.98
N ALA A 42 6.12 27.23 0.04
CA ALA A 42 6.65 27.22 1.41
C ALA A 42 7.73 26.14 1.62
N ILE A 43 7.70 25.07 0.82
CA ILE A 43 8.64 23.95 0.89
C ILE A 43 8.82 23.30 -0.49
N SER A 44 10.02 22.83 -0.81
CA SER A 44 10.28 22.11 -2.05
C SER A 44 9.64 20.72 -2.04
N VAL A 45 9.29 20.19 -3.23
CA VAL A 45 8.81 18.81 -3.44
C VAL A 45 9.70 17.77 -2.74
N MET A 46 11.02 17.87 -2.90
CA MET A 46 11.96 16.89 -2.31
C MET A 46 11.91 16.85 -0.78
N ARG A 47 11.83 18.01 -0.12
CA ARG A 47 11.71 18.09 1.35
C ARG A 47 10.35 17.59 1.81
N ALA A 48 9.28 17.92 1.11
CA ALA A 48 7.95 17.41 1.40
C ALA A 48 7.93 15.87 1.36
N GLY A 49 8.44 15.28 0.27
CA GLY A 49 8.56 13.82 0.14
C GLY A 49 9.39 13.17 1.24
N PHE A 50 10.49 13.80 1.66
CA PHE A 50 11.31 13.31 2.77
C PHE A 50 10.55 13.25 4.10
N PHE A 51 9.84 14.33 4.48
CA PHE A 51 9.05 14.35 5.71
C PHE A 51 7.88 13.38 5.66
N VAL A 52 7.18 13.28 4.53
CA VAL A 52 6.11 12.30 4.35
C VAL A 52 6.65 10.87 4.49
N GLY A 53 7.82 10.56 3.94
CA GLY A 53 8.45 9.25 4.08
C GLY A 53 8.73 8.88 5.55
N ILE A 54 9.30 9.80 6.33
CA ILE A 54 9.58 9.58 7.76
C ILE A 54 8.28 9.39 8.55
N LEU A 55 7.31 10.29 8.38
CA LEU A 55 6.04 10.24 9.10
C LEU A 55 5.19 9.04 8.69
N GLY A 56 5.23 8.66 7.41
CA GLY A 56 4.57 7.46 6.89
C GLY A 56 5.16 6.19 7.49
N LEU A 57 6.50 6.10 7.57
CA LEU A 57 7.17 5.00 8.27
C LEU A 57 6.78 4.96 9.76
N ALA A 58 6.83 6.11 10.45
CA ALA A 58 6.46 6.19 11.86
C ALA A 58 5.00 5.77 12.09
N GLY A 59 4.07 6.23 11.25
CA GLY A 59 2.66 5.84 11.30
C GLY A 59 2.47 4.34 11.05
N ALA A 60 3.17 3.77 10.07
CA ALA A 60 3.13 2.33 9.81
C ALA A 60 3.62 1.50 11.00
N VAL A 61 4.71 1.92 11.65
CA VAL A 61 5.28 1.22 12.81
C VAL A 61 4.40 1.35 14.07
N LEU A 62 3.89 2.56 14.35
CA LEU A 62 3.16 2.84 15.58
C LEU A 62 1.67 2.45 15.51
N GLN A 63 1.08 2.52 14.32
CA GLN A 63 -0.37 2.47 14.13
C GLN A 63 -0.82 1.43 13.10
N GLY A 64 0.10 0.82 12.35
CA GLY A 64 -0.21 -0.11 11.27
C GLY A 64 -0.91 -1.40 11.74
N ALA A 65 -0.72 -1.80 13.00
CA ALA A 65 -1.34 -2.99 13.55
C ALA A 65 -2.88 -2.94 13.49
N ASN A 66 -3.49 -1.83 13.87
CA ASN A 66 -4.96 -1.71 13.95
C ASN A 66 -5.64 -1.89 12.58
N VAL A 67 -5.03 -1.35 11.51
CA VAL A 67 -5.56 -1.50 10.14
C VAL A 67 -5.27 -2.90 9.61
N THR A 68 -4.09 -3.45 9.90
CA THR A 68 -3.72 -4.80 9.47
C THR A 68 -4.64 -5.85 10.10
N GLU A 69 -5.03 -5.65 11.36
CA GLU A 69 -6.00 -6.51 12.05
C GLU A 69 -7.36 -6.45 11.36
N ALA A 70 -7.93 -5.25 11.17
CA ALA A 70 -9.22 -5.09 10.48
C ALA A 70 -9.22 -5.73 9.08
N VAL A 71 -8.19 -5.49 8.26
CA VAL A 71 -8.08 -6.11 6.93
C VAL A 71 -7.97 -7.63 7.07
N GLY A 72 -7.09 -8.11 7.96
CA GLY A 72 -6.75 -9.52 8.12
C GLY A 72 -7.84 -10.38 8.74
N SER A 73 -8.75 -9.80 9.53
CA SER A 73 -9.82 -10.54 10.20
C SER A 73 -11.22 -10.22 9.71
N GLU A 74 -11.48 -9.00 9.21
CA GLU A 74 -12.85 -8.56 8.89
C GLU A 74 -13.11 -8.50 7.38
N LEU A 75 -12.08 -8.27 6.56
CA LEU A 75 -12.25 -8.08 5.11
C LEU A 75 -11.85 -9.31 4.28
N VAL A 76 -10.85 -10.06 4.73
CA VAL A 76 -10.36 -11.24 4.00
C VAL A 76 -10.97 -12.55 4.49
N LEU A 77 -11.63 -12.55 5.65
CA LEU A 77 -12.37 -13.70 6.19
C LEU A 77 -13.85 -13.57 5.87
N PHE A 78 -14.50 -14.68 5.51
CA PHE A 78 -15.91 -14.66 5.13
C PHE A 78 -16.82 -15.02 6.32
N PRO A 79 -18.01 -14.39 6.45
CA PRO A 79 -18.93 -14.65 7.56
C PRO A 79 -19.40 -16.11 7.69
N SER A 80 -19.44 -16.85 6.57
CA SER A 80 -19.80 -18.26 6.50
C SER A 80 -18.66 -19.22 6.88
N GLY A 81 -17.49 -18.70 7.25
CA GLY A 81 -16.26 -19.46 7.42
C GLY A 81 -15.39 -19.49 6.16
N GLY A 82 -14.09 -19.69 6.37
CA GLY A 82 -13.06 -19.57 5.33
C GLY A 82 -12.61 -18.13 5.08
N GLY A 83 -11.88 -17.91 3.99
CA GLY A 83 -11.37 -16.59 3.60
C GLY A 83 -10.71 -16.63 2.24
N LEU A 84 -10.16 -15.48 1.82
CA LEU A 84 -9.37 -15.40 0.60
C LEU A 84 -8.20 -16.39 0.65
N SER A 85 -8.04 -17.15 -0.43
CA SER A 85 -6.83 -17.95 -0.60
C SER A 85 -5.62 -17.02 -0.76
N ALA A 86 -4.41 -17.52 -0.44
CA ALA A 86 -3.19 -16.75 -0.62
C ALA A 86 -3.05 -16.23 -2.08
N ILE A 87 -3.41 -17.06 -3.06
CA ILE A 87 -3.39 -16.67 -4.48
C ILE A 87 -4.39 -15.55 -4.75
N ALA A 88 -5.62 -15.65 -4.25
CA ALA A 88 -6.65 -14.63 -4.45
C ALA A 88 -6.24 -13.29 -3.82
N ALA A 89 -5.67 -13.32 -2.61
CA ALA A 89 -5.16 -12.13 -1.93
C ALA A 89 -4.02 -11.47 -2.71
N ILE A 90 -3.07 -12.26 -3.24
CA ILE A 90 -1.97 -11.75 -4.08
C ILE A 90 -2.52 -11.09 -5.35
N VAL A 91 -3.47 -11.73 -6.03
CA VAL A 91 -4.06 -11.19 -7.27
C VAL A 91 -4.82 -9.89 -6.99
N ALA A 92 -5.61 -9.84 -5.91
CA ALA A 92 -6.31 -8.63 -5.49
C ALA A 92 -5.34 -7.49 -5.19
N LEU A 93 -4.27 -7.78 -4.43
CA LEU A 93 -3.24 -6.81 -4.06
C LEU A 93 -2.49 -6.28 -5.29
N LEU A 94 -2.09 -7.16 -6.22
CA LEU A 94 -1.44 -6.74 -7.46
C LEU A 94 -2.37 -5.89 -8.34
N THR A 95 -3.64 -6.26 -8.44
CA THR A 95 -4.63 -5.51 -9.20
C THR A 95 -4.77 -4.09 -8.64
N ALA A 96 -4.95 -3.98 -7.31
CA ALA A 96 -5.02 -2.70 -6.63
C ALA A 96 -3.73 -1.88 -6.84
N ALA A 97 -2.57 -2.47 -6.61
CA ALA A 97 -1.28 -1.79 -6.76
C ALA A 97 -1.03 -1.28 -8.19
N VAL A 98 -1.39 -2.07 -9.21
CA VAL A 98 -1.27 -1.66 -10.62
C VAL A 98 -2.20 -0.49 -10.92
N LEU A 99 -3.46 -0.54 -10.47
CA LEU A 99 -4.40 0.56 -10.69
C LEU A 99 -3.87 1.85 -10.04
N VAL A 100 -3.42 1.79 -8.80
CA VAL A 100 -2.84 2.94 -8.09
C VAL A 100 -1.60 3.47 -8.82
N ALA A 101 -0.71 2.57 -9.28
CA ALA A 101 0.45 2.96 -10.08
C ALA A 101 0.04 3.69 -11.36
N VAL A 102 -0.97 3.20 -12.08
CA VAL A 102 -1.52 3.89 -13.26
C VAL A 102 -2.04 5.28 -12.88
N GLY A 103 -2.78 5.41 -11.77
CA GLY A 103 -3.24 6.70 -11.24
C GLY A 103 -2.10 7.68 -11.01
N ILE A 104 -1.00 7.23 -10.40
CA ILE A 104 0.21 8.04 -10.16
C ILE A 104 0.80 8.55 -11.48
N PHE A 105 1.04 7.66 -12.44
CA PHE A 105 1.65 8.03 -13.72
C PHE A 105 0.73 8.91 -14.59
N THR A 106 -0.58 8.81 -14.40
CA THR A 106 -1.57 9.64 -15.11
C THR A 106 -1.95 10.92 -14.36
N GLY A 107 -1.47 11.10 -13.12
CA GLY A 107 -1.77 12.27 -12.30
C GLY A 107 -3.16 12.26 -11.65
N TYR A 108 -3.86 11.12 -11.64
CA TYR A 108 -5.16 10.94 -11.00
C TYR A 108 -5.00 10.22 -9.66
N PRO A 109 -5.25 10.89 -8.51
CA PRO A 109 -5.19 10.25 -7.21
C PRO A 109 -6.28 9.18 -7.09
N ILE A 110 -5.87 7.94 -6.82
CA ILE A 110 -6.78 6.80 -6.57
C ILE A 110 -6.75 6.48 -5.08
N ALA A 111 -7.93 6.32 -4.48
CA ALA A 111 -8.05 5.88 -3.09
C ALA A 111 -7.50 4.46 -2.94
N THR A 112 -6.60 4.26 -1.98
CA THR A 112 -5.86 3.00 -1.80
C THR A 112 -6.43 2.10 -0.69
N ALA A 113 -7.53 2.52 -0.05
CA ALA A 113 -8.20 1.83 1.04
C ALA A 113 -9.43 1.06 0.54
#